data_AF-A0A1J5U3Q8-F1
#
_entry.id   AF-A0A1J5U3Q8-F1
#
_cell.length_a   1.000
_cell.length_b   1.000
_cell.length_c   1.000
_cell.angle_alpha   90.00
_cell.angle_beta   90.00
_cell.angle_gamma   90.00
#
_symmetry.space_group_name_H-M   'P 1'
#
loop_
_entity.id
_entity.type
_entity.pdbx_description
1 polymer ?
#
loop_
_entity_poly.entity_id
_entity_poly.type
_entity_poly.pdbx_seq_one_letter_code
_entity_poly.pdbx_strand_id
1 'polypeptide(L)'
;MNLKLLSLLAATLLLPVAYLHAGSGDENLDAATKARIERFEKGPATIDVSAYPGKAKADYRVFREKCALCHKLSRPINSDYVLPSEWARYVKRMMFKPGSNISKLAAKKIYDFLVFDASVRKKTQLDEKLAKLSAADRAAEVAKIDEVRKEFGN
;
A
#
# COMPACT_ATOMS: atom_id res chain seq x y z
N MET A 1 -26.95 37.45 -61.83
CA MET A 1 -27.05 38.68 -61.02
C MET A 1 -26.68 38.32 -59.59
N ASN A 2 -25.81 39.11 -58.97
CA ASN A 2 -25.05 38.79 -57.76
C ASN A 2 -25.90 38.63 -56.48
N LEU A 3 -25.37 37.91 -55.48
CA LEU A 3 -24.77 38.47 -54.24
C LEU A 3 -25.13 37.69 -52.94
N LYS A 4 -24.07 37.41 -52.14
CA LYS A 4 -24.01 37.05 -50.68
C LYS A 4 -24.41 35.61 -50.33
N LEU A 5 -23.51 34.66 -50.04
CA LEU A 5 -22.44 34.59 -49.02
C LEU A 5 -22.95 34.89 -47.60
N LEU A 6 -23.15 33.83 -46.80
CA LEU A 6 -22.94 33.81 -45.35
C LEU A 6 -23.00 32.36 -44.84
N SER A 7 -21.82 31.75 -44.79
CA SER A 7 -21.54 30.51 -44.06
C SER A 7 -21.62 30.79 -42.57
N LEU A 8 -22.58 30.18 -41.86
CA LEU A 8 -22.50 30.05 -40.40
C LEU A 8 -21.78 28.73 -40.07
N LEU A 9 -20.47 28.81 -39.86
CA LEU A 9 -19.71 27.79 -39.15
C LEU A 9 -20.06 27.88 -37.66
N ALA A 10 -20.86 26.94 -37.16
CA ALA A 10 -20.95 26.67 -35.74
C ALA A 10 -19.64 25.99 -35.30
N ALA A 11 -18.67 26.79 -34.86
CA ALA A 11 -17.47 26.28 -34.21
C ALA A 11 -17.83 25.86 -32.78
N THR A 12 -18.25 24.60 -32.60
CA THR A 12 -18.30 23.98 -31.28
C THR A 12 -16.87 23.84 -30.76
N LEU A 13 -16.48 24.73 -29.84
CA LEU A 13 -15.26 24.59 -29.06
C LEU A 13 -15.39 23.33 -28.19
N LEU A 14 -14.85 22.21 -28.68
CA LEU A 14 -14.54 21.07 -27.85
C LEU A 14 -13.34 21.47 -26.99
N LEU A 15 -13.62 21.99 -25.79
CA LEU A 15 -12.62 22.11 -24.74
C LEU A 15 -12.07 20.70 -24.48
N PRO A 16 -10.76 20.46 -24.63
CA PRO A 16 -10.19 19.21 -24.19
C PRO A 16 -10.40 19.15 -22.68
N VAL A 17 -11.31 18.28 -22.24
CA VAL A 17 -11.35 17.83 -20.85
C VAL A 17 -9.99 17.18 -20.63
N ALA A 18 -9.07 17.93 -20.03
CA ALA A 18 -7.83 17.42 -19.54
C ALA A 18 -8.20 16.36 -18.50
N TYR A 19 -8.27 15.11 -18.92
CA TYR A 19 -8.16 13.99 -18.01
C TYR A 19 -6.83 14.20 -17.30
N LEU A 20 -6.93 14.67 -16.05
CA LEU A 20 -5.87 14.58 -15.07
C LEU A 20 -5.47 13.11 -15.04
N HIS A 21 -4.49 12.75 -15.85
CA HIS A 21 -3.72 11.55 -15.63
C HIS A 21 -3.11 11.79 -14.27
N ALA A 22 -3.65 11.09 -13.26
CA ALA A 22 -3.00 10.92 -11.98
C ALA A 22 -1.65 10.25 -12.29
N GLY A 23 -0.64 11.08 -12.57
CA GLY A 23 0.71 10.61 -12.81
C GLY A 23 1.09 9.76 -11.61
N SER A 24 1.47 8.51 -11.85
CA SER A 24 2.14 7.70 -10.84
C SER A 24 3.27 8.58 -10.31
N GLY A 25 3.29 8.88 -9.01
CA GLY A 25 4.31 9.75 -8.39
C GLY A 25 5.74 9.21 -8.46
N ASP A 26 6.01 8.27 -9.37
CA ASP A 26 7.24 7.54 -9.59
C ASP A 26 8.16 8.22 -10.63
N GLU A 27 7.66 9.15 -11.47
CA GLU A 27 8.46 9.78 -12.53
C GLU A 27 9.69 10.52 -11.98
N ASN A 28 9.54 11.17 -10.82
CA ASN A 28 10.60 11.94 -10.14
C ASN A 28 11.42 11.14 -9.12
N LEU A 29 11.33 9.80 -9.09
CA LEU A 29 12.13 8.97 -8.18
C LEU A 29 13.53 8.69 -8.74
N ASP A 30 14.51 8.60 -7.84
CA ASP A 30 15.88 8.20 -8.18
C ASP A 30 15.94 6.72 -8.63
N ALA A 31 17.02 6.35 -9.33
CA ALA A 31 17.18 5.03 -9.92
C ALA A 31 17.17 3.89 -8.87
N ALA A 32 17.73 4.12 -7.67
CA ALA A 32 17.75 3.11 -6.61
C ALA A 32 16.35 2.87 -6.05
N THR A 33 15.57 3.94 -5.87
CA THR A 33 14.16 3.84 -5.46
C THR A 33 13.33 3.12 -6.51
N LYS A 34 13.48 3.46 -7.80
CA LYS A 34 12.80 2.78 -8.92
C LYS A 34 13.12 1.28 -8.95
N ALA A 35 14.41 0.93 -8.86
CA ALA A 35 14.84 -0.46 -8.82
C ALA A 35 14.26 -1.23 -7.61
N ARG A 36 14.17 -0.58 -6.44
CA ARG A 36 13.56 -1.19 -5.25
C ARG A 36 12.07 -1.45 -5.43
N ILE A 37 11.34 -0.49 -5.99
CA ILE A 37 9.91 -0.66 -6.31
C ILE A 37 9.72 -1.80 -7.31
N GLU A 38 10.52 -1.82 -8.39
CA GLU A 38 10.42 -2.84 -9.43
C GLU A 38 10.64 -4.24 -8.87
N ARG A 39 11.63 -4.44 -7.97
CA ARG A 39 11.85 -5.73 -7.30
C ARG A 39 10.61 -6.20 -6.54
N PHE A 40 9.92 -5.30 -5.83
CA PHE A 40 8.71 -5.66 -5.12
C PHE A 40 7.56 -5.97 -6.08
N GLU A 41 7.44 -5.21 -7.16
CA GLU A 41 6.36 -5.38 -8.13
C GLU A 41 6.47 -6.66 -8.98
N LYS A 42 7.67 -7.22 -9.15
CA LYS A 42 7.90 -8.51 -9.83
C LYS A 42 7.38 -9.71 -9.03
N GLY A 43 7.22 -9.57 -7.71
CA GLY A 43 6.64 -10.62 -6.86
C GLY A 43 5.12 -10.72 -6.96
N PRO A 44 4.50 -11.74 -6.34
CA PRO A 44 3.07 -11.95 -6.42
C PRO A 44 2.29 -10.78 -5.79
N ALA A 45 1.14 -10.46 -6.39
CA ALA A 45 0.23 -9.42 -5.90
C ALA A 45 -0.78 -9.93 -4.86
N THR A 46 -0.79 -11.22 -4.57
CA THR A 46 -1.61 -11.84 -3.51
C THR A 46 -0.82 -12.92 -2.81
N ILE A 47 -1.34 -13.39 -1.66
CA ILE A 47 -0.77 -14.49 -0.89
C ILE A 47 -1.89 -15.43 -0.49
N ASP A 48 -1.56 -16.70 -0.25
CA ASP A 48 -2.51 -17.62 0.35
C ASP A 48 -2.63 -17.34 1.85
N VAL A 49 -3.86 -17.09 2.31
CA VAL A 49 -4.22 -16.88 3.72
C VAL A 49 -5.19 -17.95 4.22
N SER A 50 -5.37 -19.04 3.47
CA SER A 50 -6.30 -20.13 3.79
C SER A 50 -6.10 -20.68 5.21
N ALA A 51 -4.85 -20.74 5.66
CA ALA A 51 -4.46 -21.20 7.00
C ALA A 51 -4.45 -20.10 8.09
N TYR A 52 -4.67 -18.83 7.75
CA TYR A 52 -4.63 -17.74 8.73
C TYR A 52 -5.87 -17.76 9.65
N PRO A 53 -5.81 -17.15 10.85
CA PRO A 53 -7.01 -16.98 11.68
C PRO A 53 -8.10 -16.16 11.00
N GLY A 54 -9.36 -16.35 11.40
CA GLY A 54 -10.52 -15.72 10.76
C GLY A 54 -10.44 -14.19 10.68
N LYS A 55 -9.99 -13.53 11.76
CA LYS A 55 -9.78 -12.08 11.79
C LYS A 55 -8.64 -11.65 10.86
N ALA A 56 -7.54 -12.41 10.78
CA ALA A 56 -6.44 -12.11 9.84
C ALA A 56 -6.89 -12.24 8.37
N LYS A 57 -7.73 -13.24 8.03
CA LYS A 57 -8.36 -13.32 6.70
C LYS A 57 -9.26 -12.12 6.41
N ALA A 58 -10.02 -11.66 7.40
CA ALA A 58 -10.89 -10.50 7.25
C ALA A 58 -10.10 -9.20 7.03
N ASP A 59 -9.03 -9.01 7.80
CA ASP A 59 -8.15 -7.85 7.71
C ASP A 59 -7.33 -7.88 6.41
N TYR A 60 -6.95 -9.07 5.91
CA TYR A 60 -6.36 -9.24 4.58
C TYR A 60 -7.26 -8.70 3.47
N ARG A 61 -8.58 -8.94 3.52
CA ARG A 61 -9.51 -8.40 2.53
C ARG A 61 -9.49 -6.87 2.52
N VAL A 62 -9.49 -6.23 3.69
CA VAL A 62 -9.39 -4.77 3.81
C VAL A 62 -8.07 -4.27 3.23
N PHE A 63 -6.96 -4.97 3.54
CA PHE A 63 -5.66 -4.67 2.96
C PHE A 63 -5.68 -4.72 1.44
N ARG A 64 -6.20 -5.81 0.84
CA ARG A 64 -6.26 -5.92 -0.62
C ARG A 64 -7.11 -4.82 -1.25
N GLU A 65 -8.28 -4.55 -0.67
CA GLU A 65 -9.23 -3.57 -1.20
C GLU A 65 -8.65 -2.15 -1.17
N LYS A 66 -8.04 -1.75 -0.05
CA LYS A 66 -7.57 -0.37 0.13
C LYS A 66 -6.20 -0.12 -0.48
N CYS A 67 -5.24 -1.04 -0.31
CA CYS A 67 -3.87 -0.82 -0.77
C CYS A 67 -3.68 -1.02 -2.28
N ALA A 68 -4.67 -1.59 -2.99
CA ALA A 68 -4.66 -1.71 -4.44
C ALA A 68 -5.19 -0.48 -5.18
N LEU A 69 -5.74 0.53 -4.48
CA LEU A 69 -6.39 1.70 -5.10
C LEU A 69 -5.43 2.62 -5.85
N CYS A 70 -4.17 2.72 -5.41
CA CYS A 70 -3.23 3.73 -5.92
C CYS A 70 -1.96 3.14 -6.57
N HIS A 71 -1.62 1.89 -6.28
CA HIS A 71 -0.45 1.20 -6.83
C HIS A 71 -0.63 -0.31 -6.73
N LYS A 72 0.27 -1.09 -7.37
CA LYS A 72 0.21 -2.55 -7.29
C LYS A 72 0.28 -3.04 -5.85
N LEU A 73 -0.57 -4.00 -5.51
CA LEU A 73 -0.61 -4.62 -4.18
C LEU A 73 0.67 -5.41 -3.85
N SER A 74 1.44 -5.81 -4.87
CA SER A 74 2.75 -6.43 -4.69
C SER A 74 3.77 -5.51 -3.99
N ARG A 75 3.63 -4.18 -4.05
CA ARG A 75 4.52 -3.24 -3.33
C ARG A 75 4.52 -3.50 -1.81
N PRO A 76 3.39 -3.43 -1.09
CA PRO A 76 3.35 -3.77 0.32
C PRO A 76 3.52 -5.27 0.61
N ILE A 77 3.07 -6.18 -0.27
CA ILE A 77 3.23 -7.63 -0.03
C ILE A 77 4.71 -8.04 -0.04
N ASN A 78 5.48 -7.54 -1.00
CA ASN A 78 6.87 -7.96 -1.21
C ASN A 78 7.88 -6.98 -0.61
N SER A 79 7.42 -5.95 0.11
CA SER A 79 8.30 -4.98 0.75
C SER A 79 9.28 -5.65 1.71
N ASP A 80 10.37 -4.93 1.98
CA ASP A 80 11.32 -5.25 3.02
C ASP A 80 10.87 -4.81 4.42
N TYR A 81 9.64 -4.32 4.60
CA TYR A 81 9.13 -3.95 5.92
C TYR A 81 8.61 -5.17 6.65
N VAL A 82 9.05 -5.31 7.90
CA VAL A 82 8.69 -6.44 8.77
C VAL A 82 8.49 -6.00 10.22
N LEU A 83 8.99 -4.83 10.62
CA LEU A 83 8.82 -4.33 11.98
C LEU A 83 7.48 -3.57 12.14
N PRO A 84 6.80 -3.71 13.28
CA PRO A 84 5.66 -2.88 13.64
C PRO A 84 5.87 -1.38 13.43
N SER A 85 7.00 -0.80 13.86
CA SER A 85 7.25 0.64 13.64
C SER A 85 7.32 1.05 12.16
N GLU A 86 7.92 0.21 11.31
CA GLU A 86 7.96 0.42 9.86
C GLU A 86 6.54 0.45 9.29
N TRP A 87 5.71 -0.53 9.65
CA TRP A 87 4.34 -0.60 9.19
C TRP A 87 3.48 0.55 9.70
N ALA A 88 3.62 0.92 10.98
CA ALA A 88 2.88 2.04 11.55
C ALA A 88 3.15 3.34 10.77
N ARG A 89 4.42 3.62 10.47
CA ARG A 89 4.81 4.79 9.67
C ARG A 89 4.22 4.73 8.26
N TYR A 90 4.34 3.60 7.57
CA TYR A 90 3.94 3.49 6.17
C TYR A 90 2.42 3.50 5.98
N VAL A 91 1.69 2.77 6.81
CA VAL A 91 0.21 2.76 6.77
C VAL A 91 -0.33 4.15 7.08
N LYS A 92 0.21 4.83 8.10
CA LYS A 92 -0.15 6.22 8.41
C LYS A 92 0.11 7.14 7.21
N ARG A 93 1.26 7.00 6.55
CA ARG A 93 1.59 7.80 5.36
C ARG A 93 0.61 7.57 4.21
N MET A 94 0.21 6.33 3.93
CA MET A 94 -0.76 6.03 2.88
C MET A 94 -2.15 6.53 3.24
N MET A 95 -2.54 6.44 4.52
CA MET A 95 -3.80 6.95 5.01
C MET A 95 -3.98 8.46 4.71
N PHE A 96 -2.91 9.24 4.85
CA PHE A 96 -2.93 10.68 4.57
C PHE A 96 -2.73 11.05 3.09
N LYS A 97 -2.64 10.09 2.17
CA LYS A 97 -2.60 10.42 0.73
C LYS A 97 -4.00 10.81 0.24
N PRO A 98 -4.12 11.88 -0.58
CA PRO A 98 -5.38 12.24 -1.22
C PRO A 98 -5.97 11.05 -2.00
N GLY A 99 -7.28 10.81 -1.84
CA GLY A 99 -7.97 9.72 -2.51
C GLY A 99 -7.67 8.30 -1.96
N SER A 100 -6.92 8.16 -0.87
CA SER A 100 -6.59 6.83 -0.31
C SER A 100 -7.82 6.08 0.20
N ASN A 101 -8.85 6.80 0.66
CA ASN A 101 -10.06 6.26 1.28
C ASN A 101 -9.77 5.25 2.42
N ILE A 102 -8.65 5.45 3.13
CA ILE A 102 -8.28 4.66 4.32
C ILE A 102 -8.76 5.41 5.56
N SER A 103 -9.76 4.85 6.26
CA SER A 103 -10.18 5.35 7.57
C SER A 103 -9.21 4.91 8.68
N LYS A 104 -9.31 5.49 9.88
CA LYS A 104 -8.53 5.04 11.05
C LYS A 104 -8.74 3.54 11.34
N LEU A 105 -9.97 3.06 11.20
CA LEU A 105 -10.30 1.64 11.40
C LEU A 105 -9.68 0.76 10.31
N ALA A 106 -9.76 1.18 9.04
CA ALA A 106 -9.13 0.45 7.95
C ALA A 106 -7.60 0.42 8.11
N ALA A 107 -7.00 1.55 8.51
CA ALA A 107 -5.58 1.64 8.81
C ALA A 107 -5.16 0.66 9.92
N LYS A 108 -5.93 0.54 11.02
CA LYS A 108 -5.64 -0.46 12.06
C LYS A 108 -5.66 -1.88 11.49
N LYS A 109 -6.71 -2.26 10.74
CA LYS A 109 -6.81 -3.60 10.14
C LYS A 109 -5.65 -3.90 9.19
N ILE A 110 -5.29 -2.93 8.34
CA ILE A 110 -4.15 -3.03 7.42
C ILE A 110 -2.86 -3.24 8.20
N TYR A 111 -2.64 -2.43 9.23
CA TYR A 111 -1.48 -2.52 10.10
C TYR A 111 -1.38 -3.87 10.81
N ASP A 112 -2.45 -4.30 11.48
CA ASP A 112 -2.49 -5.58 12.21
C ASP A 112 -2.17 -6.74 11.25
N PHE A 113 -2.82 -6.77 10.08
CA PHE A 113 -2.55 -7.80 9.06
C PHE A 113 -1.08 -7.81 8.62
N LEU A 114 -0.48 -6.65 8.32
CA LEU A 114 0.90 -6.57 7.86
C LEU A 114 1.92 -6.99 8.94
N VAL A 115 1.65 -6.69 10.20
CA VAL A 115 2.46 -7.14 11.34
C VAL A 115 2.35 -8.66 11.52
N PHE A 116 1.13 -9.21 11.47
CA PHE A 116 0.92 -10.65 11.57
C PHE A 116 1.53 -11.41 10.40
N ASP A 117 1.29 -10.96 9.17
CA ASP A 117 1.86 -11.58 7.98
C ASP A 117 3.39 -11.56 8.02
N ALA A 118 4.01 -10.47 8.48
CA ALA A 118 5.45 -10.41 8.66
C ALA A 118 5.95 -11.42 9.70
N SER A 119 5.21 -11.63 10.80
CA SER A 119 5.61 -12.56 11.87
C SER A 119 5.48 -14.04 11.50
N VAL A 120 4.63 -14.37 10.52
CA VAL A 120 4.45 -15.76 10.06
C VAL A 120 5.18 -16.05 8.75
N ARG A 121 4.96 -15.24 7.71
CA ARG A 121 5.44 -15.52 6.34
C ARG A 121 6.84 -14.95 6.08
N LYS A 122 7.21 -13.87 6.76
CA LYS A 122 8.53 -13.22 6.64
C LYS A 122 9.38 -13.38 7.90
N LYS A 123 9.14 -14.44 8.67
CA LYS A 123 9.75 -14.65 9.99
C LYS A 123 11.28 -14.53 9.99
N THR A 124 11.97 -15.12 9.01
CA THR A 124 13.43 -15.01 8.90
C THR A 124 13.91 -13.56 8.82
N GLN A 125 13.28 -12.76 7.94
CA GLN A 125 13.63 -11.36 7.78
C GLN A 125 13.28 -10.53 9.03
N LEU A 126 12.17 -10.85 9.69
CA LEU A 126 11.79 -10.24 10.96
C LEU A 126 12.84 -10.51 12.03
N ASP A 127 13.22 -11.77 12.23
CA ASP A 127 14.21 -12.19 13.23
C ASP A 127 15.57 -11.51 12.99
N GLU A 128 16.01 -11.45 11.73
CA GLU A 128 17.24 -10.75 11.33
C GLU A 128 17.20 -9.25 11.65
N LYS A 129 16.06 -8.58 11.44
CA LYS A 129 15.92 -7.17 11.80
C LYS A 129 15.88 -6.97 13.30
N LEU A 130 15.12 -7.80 14.02
CA LEU A 130 15.04 -7.74 15.49
C LEU A 130 16.42 -7.95 16.15
N ALA A 131 17.26 -8.82 15.59
CA ALA A 131 18.61 -9.09 16.10
C ALA A 131 19.56 -7.88 15.97
N LYS A 132 19.26 -6.92 15.09
CA LYS A 132 20.07 -5.71 14.86
C LYS A 132 19.61 -4.51 15.70
N LEU A 133 18.49 -4.64 16.41
CA LEU A 133 17.95 -3.57 17.25
C LEU A 133 18.65 -3.52 18.61
N SER A 134 18.56 -2.37 19.27
CA SER A 134 18.88 -2.27 20.70
C SER A 134 17.93 -3.19 21.51
N ALA A 135 18.33 -3.57 22.72
CA ALA A 135 17.49 -4.41 23.57
C ALA A 135 16.11 -3.76 23.84
N ALA A 136 16.09 -2.43 24.05
CA ALA A 136 14.86 -1.68 24.30
C ALA A 136 13.95 -1.64 23.06
N ASP A 137 14.51 -1.32 21.89
CA ASP A 137 13.72 -1.27 20.64
C ASP A 137 13.21 -2.66 20.26
N ARG A 138 14.05 -3.69 20.41
CA ARG A 138 13.65 -5.08 20.19
C ARG A 138 12.47 -5.46 21.09
N ALA A 139 12.53 -5.13 22.37
CA ALA A 139 11.46 -5.44 23.31
C ALA A 139 10.15 -4.74 22.93
N ALA A 140 10.21 -3.49 22.47
CA ALA A 140 9.04 -2.75 22.02
C ALA A 140 8.40 -3.36 20.76
N GLU A 141 9.21 -3.74 19.75
CA GLU A 141 8.71 -4.38 18.54
C GLU A 141 8.10 -5.76 18.85
N VAL A 142 8.77 -6.57 19.68
CA VAL A 142 8.28 -7.90 20.09
C VAL A 142 6.96 -7.77 20.85
N ALA A 143 6.86 -6.87 21.83
CA ALA A 143 5.63 -6.65 22.57
C ALA A 143 4.45 -6.32 21.64
N LYS A 144 4.69 -5.53 20.58
CA LYS A 144 3.66 -5.18 19.61
C LYS A 144 3.29 -6.34 18.69
N ILE A 145 4.26 -7.15 18.28
CA ILE A 145 4.01 -8.38 17.51
C ILE A 145 3.13 -9.34 18.32
N ASP A 146 3.46 -9.54 19.61
CA ASP A 146 2.71 -10.43 20.49
C ASP A 146 1.28 -9.92 20.73
N GLU A 147 1.10 -8.60 20.91
CA GLU A 147 -0.22 -7.97 21.00
C GLU A 147 -1.08 -8.29 19.76
N VAL A 148 -0.52 -8.11 18.56
CA VAL A 148 -1.24 -8.37 17.29
C VAL A 148 -1.52 -9.86 17.10
N ARG A 149 -0.58 -10.74 17.42
CA ARG A 149 -0.79 -12.20 17.32
C ARG A 149 -1.91 -12.66 18.25
N LYS A 150 -1.95 -12.13 19.48
CA LYS A 150 -3.03 -12.38 20.43
C LYS A 150 -4.39 -11.91 19.91
N GLU A 151 -4.48 -10.75 19.25
CA GLU A 151 -5.73 -10.29 18.61
C GLU A 151 -6.24 -11.27 17.53
N PHE A 152 -5.33 -12.01 16.90
CA PHE A 152 -5.67 -13.02 15.90
C PHE A 152 -5.84 -14.43 16.47
N GLY A 153 -5.66 -14.64 17.78
CA GLY A 153 -5.74 -15.96 18.40
C GLY A 153 -4.59 -16.89 17.99
N ASN A 154 -3.40 -16.33 17.76
CA ASN A 154 -2.18 -17.04 17.40
C ASN A 154 -1.09 -16.93 18.48
#